data_AF-R7HDF3-F1
#
_entry.id   AF-R7HDF3-F1
#
_cell.length_a   1.000
_cell.length_b   1.000
_cell.length_c   1.000
_cell.angle_alpha   90.00
_cell.angle_beta   90.00
_cell.angle_gamma   90.00
#
_symmetry.space_group_name_H-M   'P 1'
#
loop_
_entity.id
_entity.type
_entity.pdbx_description
1 polymer ?
#
loop_
_entity_poly.entity_id
_entity_poly.type
_entity_poly.pdbx_seq_one_letter_code
_entity_poly.pdbx_strand_id
1 'polypeptide(L)'
;MTRQAVSKWENGNGFPEVSLLLPLCNELEITVNELLSGERVSEEDYLKKAEENMVNLVREAQESKKKIILSAMAAGLTIIAAVPLFLLSGMLAMENWMRILLIIIGLVVICGGIVIACILDRDAGAYECPDCKNRFVPDMKSYIMGPHTITKRKLVCPNCGAYKYCKKVLTK
;
A
#
# COMPACT_ATOMS: atom_id res chain seq x y z
N MET A 1 52.42 15.32 9.95
CA MET A 1 51.42 16.27 10.48
C MET A 1 51.89 16.77 11.84
N THR A 2 51.74 18.07 12.15
CA THR A 2 52.19 18.65 13.43
C THR A 2 51.04 18.75 14.43
N ARG A 3 51.32 18.68 15.74
CA ARG A 3 50.28 18.84 16.79
C ARG A 3 49.53 20.17 16.68
N GLN A 4 50.20 21.21 16.22
CA GLN A 4 49.60 22.52 15.96
C GLN A 4 48.57 22.49 14.82
N ALA A 5 48.77 21.65 13.80
CA ALA A 5 47.80 21.47 12.72
C ALA A 5 46.54 20.74 13.21
N VAL A 6 46.71 19.67 14.00
CA VAL A 6 45.60 18.92 14.60
C VAL A 6 44.78 19.80 15.54
N SER A 7 45.44 20.57 16.40
CA SER A 7 44.76 21.50 17.33
C SER A 7 43.96 22.58 16.61
N LYS A 8 44.37 23.01 15.41
CA LYS A 8 43.57 23.94 14.59
C LYS A 8 42.32 23.29 14.04
N TRP A 9 42.37 22.01 13.67
CA TRP A 9 41.19 21.27 13.19
C TRP A 9 40.18 21.03 14.31
N GLU A 10 40.65 20.63 15.49
CA GLU A 10 39.81 20.39 16.67
C GLU A 10 39.08 21.67 17.14
N ASN A 11 39.71 22.84 16.97
CA ASN A 11 39.13 24.14 17.32
C ASN A 11 38.38 24.82 16.15
N GLY A 12 38.14 24.12 15.04
CA GLY A 12 37.39 24.64 13.89
C GLY A 12 38.10 25.74 13.08
N ASN A 13 39.40 25.95 13.30
CA ASN A 13 40.21 27.00 12.67
C ASN A 13 40.86 26.54 11.34
N GLY A 14 40.34 25.47 10.72
CA GLY A 14 40.79 24.94 9.44
C GLY A 14 40.40 23.46 9.25
N PHE A 15 40.53 22.97 8.02
CA PHE A 15 40.23 21.57 7.67
C PHE A 15 41.47 20.91 7.03
N PRO A 16 41.65 19.58 7.12
CA PRO A 16 42.69 18.88 6.37
C PRO A 16 42.54 19.11 4.86
N GLU A 17 43.65 19.08 4.12
CA GLU A 17 43.56 19.01 2.66
C GLU A 17 42.80 17.75 2.23
N VAL A 18 42.04 17.83 1.13
CA VAL A 18 41.20 16.73 0.61
C VAL A 18 42.02 15.45 0.37
N SER A 19 43.30 15.60 0.02
CA SER A 19 44.28 14.51 -0.15
C SER A 19 44.59 13.77 1.15
N LEU A 20 44.51 14.44 2.29
CA LEU A 20 44.76 13.88 3.63
C LEU A 20 43.48 13.35 4.28
N LEU A 21 42.31 13.73 3.77
CA LEU A 21 41.02 13.33 4.31
C LEU A 21 40.75 11.83 4.16
N LEU A 22 40.98 11.29 2.96
CA LEU A 22 40.77 9.88 2.67
C LEU A 22 41.73 8.96 3.44
N PRO A 23 43.04 9.25 3.53
CA PRO A 23 43.95 8.52 4.40
C PRO A 23 43.57 8.57 5.88
N LEU A 24 43.11 9.72 6.39
CA LEU A 24 42.63 9.87 7.78
C LEU A 24 41.39 9.03 8.05
N CYS A 25 40.40 9.08 7.17
CA CYS A 25 39.20 8.25 7.24
C CYS A 25 39.53 6.75 7.23
N ASN A 26 40.49 6.34 6.40
CA ASN A 26 40.91 4.94 6.28
C ASN A 26 41.68 4.46 7.53
N GLU A 27 42.51 5.31 8.15
CA GLU A 27 43.23 4.99 9.38
C GLU A 27 42.31 4.98 10.62
N LEU A 28 41.27 5.81 10.63
CA LEU A 28 40.30 5.92 11.72
C LEU A 28 39.10 4.97 11.56
N GLU A 29 39.06 4.18 10.47
CA GLU A 29 37.95 3.30 10.08
C GLU A 29 36.58 3.99 10.10
N ILE A 30 36.52 5.22 9.56
CA ILE A 30 35.27 6.01 9.44
C ILE A 30 35.10 6.52 8.02
N THR A 31 33.86 6.78 7.62
CA THR A 31 33.54 7.40 6.34
C THR A 31 33.80 8.91 6.36
N VAL A 32 34.00 9.51 5.17
CA VAL A 32 34.12 10.99 5.03
C VAL A 32 32.87 11.69 5.58
N ASN A 33 31.70 11.07 5.46
CA ASN A 33 30.45 11.61 6.00
C ASN A 33 30.43 11.63 7.53
N GLU A 34 30.95 10.60 8.19
CA GLU A 34 31.12 10.56 9.66
C GLU A 34 32.12 11.61 10.15
N LEU A 35 33.23 11.79 9.43
CA LEU A 35 34.21 12.83 9.76
C LEU A 35 33.65 14.25 9.63
N LEU A 36 32.79 14.49 8.63
CA LEU A 36 32.16 15.79 8.39
C LEU A 36 30.95 16.07 9.29
N SER A 37 30.24 15.02 9.72
CA SER A 37 29.09 15.13 10.62
C SER A 37 29.46 15.11 12.10
N GLY A 38 30.68 14.68 12.44
CA GLY A 38 31.17 14.62 13.82
C GLY A 38 30.49 13.56 14.68
N GLU A 39 29.72 12.66 14.06
CA GLU A 39 29.00 11.56 14.70
C GLU A 39 29.26 10.26 13.93
N ARG A 40 29.43 9.15 14.66
CA ARG A 40 29.49 7.80 14.07
C ARG A 40 28.10 7.49 13.52
N VAL A 41 28.00 7.22 12.23
CA VAL A 41 26.75 6.81 11.64
C VAL A 41 26.67 5.30 11.84
N SER A 42 25.94 4.85 12.87
CA SER A 42 25.97 3.44 13.25
C SER A 42 25.35 2.55 12.15
N GLU A 43 26.13 1.57 11.68
CA GLU A 43 25.67 0.55 10.74
C GLU A 43 24.49 -0.26 11.33
N GLU A 44 24.44 -0.38 12.65
CA GLU A 44 23.35 -0.97 13.42
C GLU A 44 22.01 -0.22 13.24
N ASP A 45 22.01 1.11 13.20
CA ASP A 45 20.77 1.89 13.03
C ASP A 45 20.25 1.82 11.59
N TYR A 46 21.14 1.73 10.59
CA TYR A 46 20.73 1.44 9.22
C TYR A 46 20.10 0.05 9.09
N LEU A 47 20.69 -0.97 9.70
CA LEU A 47 20.17 -2.34 9.69
C LEU A 47 18.81 -2.42 10.38
N LYS A 48 18.67 -1.82 11.58
CA LYS A 48 17.38 -1.76 12.29
C LYS A 48 16.30 -1.09 11.45
N LYS A 49 16.61 0.04 10.82
CA LYS A 49 15.64 0.76 9.98
C LYS A 49 15.25 -0.02 8.73
N ALA A 50 16.18 -0.74 8.12
CA ALA A 50 15.89 -1.63 6.99
C ALA A 50 15.00 -2.81 7.41
N GLU A 51 15.27 -3.41 8.57
CA GLU A 51 14.47 -4.49 9.14
C GLU A 51 13.05 -4.03 9.50
N GLU A 52 12.91 -2.90 10.17
CA GLU A 52 11.61 -2.29 10.48
C GLU A 52 10.79 -2.01 9.23
N ASN A 53 11.41 -1.44 8.19
CA ASN A 53 10.75 -1.20 6.90
C ASN A 53 10.27 -2.51 6.25
N MET A 54 11.10 -3.56 6.28
CA MET A 54 10.74 -4.88 5.75
C MET A 54 9.56 -5.49 6.52
N VAL A 55 9.58 -5.44 7.85
CA VAL A 55 8.50 -5.94 8.71
C VAL A 55 7.20 -5.19 8.44
N ASN A 56 7.26 -3.86 8.27
CA ASN A 56 6.10 -3.05 7.93
C ASN A 56 5.50 -3.43 6.55
N LEU A 57 6.33 -3.63 5.53
CA LEU A 57 5.87 -4.09 4.21
C LEU A 57 5.20 -5.47 4.26
N VAL A 58 5.77 -6.41 5.01
CA VAL A 58 5.19 -7.75 5.20
C VAL A 58 3.84 -7.64 5.92
N ARG A 59 3.76 -6.81 6.97
CA ARG A 59 2.51 -6.57 7.71
C ARG A 59 1.42 -5.98 6.81
N GLU A 60 1.75 -4.94 6.03
CA GLU A 60 0.82 -4.35 5.06
C GLU A 60 0.32 -5.39 4.06
N ALA A 61 1.22 -6.21 3.50
CA ALA A 61 0.85 -7.26 2.57
C ALA A 61 -0.07 -8.32 3.20
N GLN A 62 0.14 -8.66 4.48
CA GLN A 62 -0.72 -9.58 5.22
C GLN A 62 -2.11 -8.98 5.49
N GLU A 63 -2.19 -7.71 5.88
CA GLU A 63 -3.46 -7.00 6.07
C GLU A 63 -4.25 -6.91 4.77
N SER A 64 -3.59 -6.56 3.67
CA SER A 64 -4.16 -6.56 2.32
C SER A 64 -4.71 -7.94 1.95
N LYS A 65 -3.94 -9.02 2.15
CA LYS A 65 -4.42 -10.39 1.90
C LYS A 65 -5.64 -10.77 2.75
N LYS A 66 -5.66 -10.40 4.04
CA LYS A 66 -6.82 -10.63 4.92
C LYS A 66 -8.08 -9.95 4.37
N LYS A 67 -7.97 -8.70 3.91
CA LYS A 67 -9.11 -7.98 3.30
C LYS A 67 -9.60 -8.63 2.01
N ILE A 68 -8.71 -9.16 1.16
CA ILE A 68 -9.11 -9.92 -0.04
C ILE A 68 -9.90 -11.17 0.35
N ILE A 69 -9.39 -11.94 1.33
CA ILE A 69 -10.07 -13.15 1.81
C ILE A 69 -11.44 -12.80 2.38
N LEU A 70 -11.53 -11.76 3.21
CA LEU A 70 -12.79 -11.27 3.77
C LEU A 70 -13.77 -10.80 2.68
N SER A 71 -13.29 -10.12 1.64
CA SER A 71 -14.12 -9.72 0.49
C SER A 71 -14.69 -10.93 -0.24
N ALA A 72 -13.86 -11.95 -0.50
CA ALA A 72 -14.31 -13.19 -1.13
C ALA A 72 -15.33 -13.96 -0.27
N MET A 73 -15.11 -14.02 1.05
CA MET A 73 -16.06 -14.63 1.99
C MET A 73 -17.38 -13.86 2.02
N ALA A 74 -17.34 -12.53 2.07
CA ALA A 74 -18.53 -11.69 2.05
C ALA A 74 -19.35 -11.89 0.76
N ALA A 75 -18.68 -11.93 -0.40
CA ALA A 75 -19.33 -12.22 -1.68
C ALA A 75 -19.98 -13.61 -1.69
N GLY A 76 -19.28 -14.65 -1.21
CA GLY A 76 -19.80 -16.00 -1.10
C GLY A 76 -21.02 -16.11 -0.18
N LEU A 77 -20.93 -15.56 1.04
CA LEU A 77 -22.03 -15.53 2.00
C LEU A 77 -23.26 -14.78 1.47
N THR A 78 -23.04 -13.69 0.71
CA THR A 78 -24.12 -12.94 0.08
C THR A 78 -24.89 -13.81 -0.91
N ILE A 79 -24.19 -14.59 -1.73
CA ILE A 79 -24.82 -15.50 -2.70
C ILE A 79 -25.60 -16.59 -1.95
N ILE A 80 -25.00 -17.20 -0.93
CA ILE A 80 -25.65 -18.25 -0.12
C ILE A 80 -26.93 -17.72 0.56
N ALA A 81 -26.90 -16.47 1.05
CA ALA A 81 -28.06 -15.85 1.69
C ALA A 81 -29.14 -15.40 0.68
N ALA A 82 -28.75 -14.89 -0.48
CA ALA A 82 -29.68 -14.31 -1.44
C ALA A 82 -30.36 -15.35 -2.34
N VAL A 83 -29.62 -16.37 -2.81
CA VAL A 83 -30.12 -17.37 -3.77
C VAL A 83 -31.38 -18.08 -3.28
N PRO A 84 -31.47 -18.57 -2.02
CA PRO A 84 -32.68 -19.21 -1.52
C PRO A 84 -33.89 -18.28 -1.54
N LEU A 85 -33.72 -16.98 -1.25
CA LEU A 85 -34.83 -16.01 -1.26
C LEU A 85 -35.45 -15.88 -2.65
N PHE A 86 -34.62 -15.82 -3.70
CA PHE A 86 -35.10 -15.78 -5.08
C PHE A 86 -35.72 -17.12 -5.51
N LEU A 87 -35.10 -18.25 -5.18
CA LEU A 87 -35.64 -19.57 -5.52
C LEU A 87 -37.00 -19.82 -4.86
N LEU A 88 -37.12 -19.53 -3.56
CA LEU A 88 -38.38 -19.67 -2.82
C LEU A 88 -39.46 -18.76 -3.41
N SER A 89 -39.12 -17.53 -3.78
CA SER A 89 -40.06 -16.61 -4.42
C SER A 89 -40.56 -17.13 -5.78
N GLY A 90 -39.76 -17.89 -6.52
CA GLY A 90 -40.10 -18.41 -7.84
C GLY A 90 -40.86 -19.74 -7.80
N MET A 91 -40.47 -20.65 -6.91
CA MET A 91 -40.94 -22.04 -6.88
C MET A 91 -42.21 -22.25 -6.05
N LEU A 92 -42.40 -21.49 -4.97
CA LEU A 92 -43.54 -21.68 -4.08
C LEU A 92 -44.76 -20.91 -4.58
N ALA A 93 -45.93 -21.54 -4.48
CA ALA A 93 -47.21 -20.86 -4.64
C ALA A 93 -47.48 -20.03 -3.37
N MET A 94 -47.39 -18.71 -3.50
CA MET A 94 -47.48 -17.76 -2.38
C MET A 94 -48.21 -16.49 -2.84
N GLU A 95 -48.81 -15.77 -1.90
CA GLU A 95 -49.50 -14.50 -2.20
C GLU A 95 -48.53 -13.45 -2.75
N ASN A 96 -49.04 -12.59 -3.65
CA ASN A 96 -48.24 -11.62 -4.39
C ASN A 96 -47.43 -10.68 -3.48
N TRP A 97 -47.98 -10.26 -2.33
CA TRP A 97 -47.29 -9.35 -1.42
C TRP A 97 -46.09 -10.03 -0.74
N MET A 98 -46.21 -11.31 -0.34
CA MET A 98 -45.10 -12.07 0.22
C MET A 98 -43.99 -12.27 -0.81
N ARG A 99 -44.36 -12.52 -2.09
CA ARG A 99 -43.40 -12.68 -3.18
C ARG A 99 -42.59 -11.40 -3.38
N ILE A 100 -43.27 -10.26 -3.45
CA ILE A 100 -42.63 -8.94 -3.59
C ILE A 100 -41.71 -8.68 -2.39
N LEU A 101 -42.16 -8.99 -1.17
CA LEU A 101 -41.35 -8.82 0.04
C LEU A 101 -40.05 -9.63 -0.01
N LEU A 102 -40.11 -10.92 -0.37
CA LEU A 102 -38.91 -11.77 -0.47
C LEU A 102 -37.92 -11.25 -1.53
N ILE A 103 -38.43 -10.76 -2.67
CA ILE A 103 -37.60 -10.17 -3.73
C ILE A 103 -36.89 -8.91 -3.20
N ILE A 104 -37.60 -8.03 -2.50
CA ILE A 104 -37.02 -6.80 -1.92
C ILE A 104 -35.93 -7.16 -0.90
N ILE A 105 -36.18 -8.10 0.00
CA ILE A 105 -35.19 -8.55 0.98
C ILE A 105 -33.95 -9.12 0.25
N GLY A 106 -34.15 -9.97 -0.76
CA GLY A 106 -33.06 -10.53 -1.56
C GLY A 106 -32.22 -9.44 -2.24
N LEU A 107 -32.84 -8.41 -2.80
CA LEU A 107 -32.15 -7.27 -3.40
C LEU A 107 -31.34 -6.47 -2.38
N VAL A 108 -31.90 -6.22 -1.19
CA VAL A 108 -31.19 -5.52 -0.10
C VAL A 108 -29.96 -6.31 0.35
N VAL A 109 -30.09 -7.63 0.51
CA VAL A 109 -28.97 -8.52 0.86
C VAL A 109 -27.87 -8.47 -0.20
N ILE A 110 -28.24 -8.57 -1.49
CA ILE A 110 -27.28 -8.47 -2.60
C ILE A 110 -26.58 -7.11 -2.59
N CYS A 111 -27.32 -6.01 -2.51
CA CYS A 111 -26.75 -4.66 -2.54
C CYS A 111 -25.79 -4.44 -1.36
N GLY A 112 -26.19 -4.83 -0.15
CA GLY A 112 -25.33 -4.71 1.03
C GLY A 112 -24.04 -5.55 0.90
N GLY A 113 -24.17 -6.79 0.44
CA GLY A 113 -23.04 -7.69 0.21
C GLY A 113 -22.06 -7.17 -0.84
N ILE A 114 -22.57 -6.66 -1.97
CA ILE A 114 -21.74 -6.04 -3.02
C ILE A 114 -20.98 -4.83 -2.47
N VAL A 115 -21.64 -3.95 -1.71
CA VAL A 115 -21.00 -2.77 -1.12
C VAL A 115 -19.86 -3.18 -0.20
N ILE A 116 -20.08 -4.13 0.71
CA ILE A 116 -19.04 -4.62 1.63
C ILE A 116 -17.87 -5.25 0.87
N ALA A 117 -18.17 -6.12 -0.10
CA ALA A 117 -17.14 -6.76 -0.92
C ALA A 117 -16.31 -5.72 -1.70
N CYS A 118 -16.96 -4.68 -2.26
CA CYS A 118 -16.27 -3.60 -2.97
C CYS A 118 -15.37 -2.76 -2.06
N ILE A 119 -15.83 -2.42 -0.85
CA ILE A 119 -15.03 -1.68 0.14
C ILE A 119 -13.79 -2.50 0.52
N LEU A 120 -14.00 -3.76 0.90
CA LEU A 120 -12.90 -4.63 1.31
C LEU A 120 -11.88 -4.85 0.18
N ASP A 121 -12.32 -5.11 -1.05
CA ASP A 121 -11.40 -5.35 -2.17
C ASP A 121 -10.64 -4.08 -2.60
N ARG A 122 -11.31 -2.93 -2.55
CA ARG A 122 -10.69 -1.62 -2.83
C ARG A 122 -9.63 -1.27 -1.79
N ASP A 123 -9.92 -1.51 -0.51
CA ASP A 123 -9.00 -1.19 0.60
C ASP A 123 -7.89 -2.24 0.79
N ALA A 124 -7.96 -3.36 0.08
CA ALA A 124 -6.98 -4.43 0.08
C ALA A 124 -5.79 -4.20 -0.87
N GLY A 125 -5.77 -3.11 -1.64
CA GLY A 125 -4.66 -2.84 -2.54
C GLY A 125 -4.65 -1.41 -3.05
N ALA A 126 -3.55 -1.07 -3.72
CA ALA A 126 -3.39 0.17 -4.45
C ALA A 126 -3.28 -0.10 -5.95
N TYR A 127 -3.28 0.97 -6.74
CA TYR A 127 -3.06 0.92 -8.18
C TYR A 127 -1.81 1.71 -8.52
N GLU A 128 -0.90 1.10 -9.28
CA GLU A 128 0.32 1.73 -9.75
C GLU A 128 0.10 2.35 -11.14
N CYS A 129 0.41 3.64 -11.28
CA CYS A 129 0.39 4.34 -12.56
C CYS A 129 1.53 3.85 -13.48
N PRO A 130 1.28 3.48 -14.75
CA PRO A 130 2.35 3.06 -15.65
C PRO A 130 3.34 4.20 -15.98
N ASP A 131 2.88 5.45 -16.01
CA ASP A 131 3.65 6.59 -16.51
C ASP A 131 4.54 7.21 -15.41
N CYS A 132 3.97 7.50 -14.22
CA CYS A 132 4.71 8.15 -13.12
C CYS A 132 5.02 7.24 -11.92
N LYS A 133 4.62 5.96 -11.96
CA LYS A 133 4.80 4.98 -10.87
C LYS A 133 4.15 5.33 -9.53
N ASN A 134 3.40 6.43 -9.46
CA ASN A 134 2.64 6.77 -8.27
C ASN A 134 1.62 5.67 -7.96
N ARG A 135 1.58 5.25 -6.69
CA ARG A 135 0.64 4.28 -6.15
C ARG A 135 -0.47 5.02 -5.42
N PHE A 136 -1.71 4.65 -5.68
CA PHE A 136 -2.86 5.32 -5.11
C PHE A 136 -4.05 4.39 -4.98
N VAL A 137 -4.96 4.70 -4.06
CA VAL A 137 -6.26 4.03 -3.95
C VAL A 137 -7.30 4.95 -4.61
N PRO A 138 -7.99 4.51 -5.68
CA PRO A 138 -9.01 5.34 -6.34
C PRO A 138 -10.18 5.58 -5.39
N ASP A 139 -11.01 6.58 -5.64
CA ASP A 139 -12.31 6.73 -4.96
C ASP A 139 -13.29 5.60 -5.34
N MET A 140 -14.39 5.44 -4.59
CA MET A 140 -15.34 4.35 -4.83
C MET A 140 -16.02 4.43 -6.21
N LYS A 141 -16.30 5.64 -6.71
CA LYS A 141 -16.96 5.84 -8.00
C LYS A 141 -16.02 5.44 -9.14
N SER A 142 -14.78 5.93 -9.13
CA SER A 142 -13.76 5.56 -10.10
C SER A 142 -13.41 4.08 -10.02
N TYR A 143 -13.44 3.50 -8.82
CA TYR A 143 -13.31 2.07 -8.62
C TYR A 143 -14.44 1.35 -9.38
N ILE A 144 -15.71 1.56 -9.04
CA ILE A 144 -16.82 0.78 -9.60
C ILE A 144 -16.98 1.00 -11.13
N MET A 145 -16.89 2.25 -11.59
CA MET A 145 -17.19 2.60 -12.99
C MET A 145 -16.01 2.42 -13.95
N GLY A 146 -14.79 2.29 -13.44
CA GLY A 146 -13.59 2.18 -14.26
C GLY A 146 -13.58 0.88 -15.09
N PRO A 147 -13.40 0.94 -16.42
CA PRO A 147 -13.17 -0.24 -17.24
C PRO A 147 -12.02 -1.07 -16.67
N HIS A 148 -12.25 -2.36 -16.44
CA HIS A 148 -11.28 -3.21 -15.75
C HIS A 148 -11.09 -4.56 -16.42
N THR A 149 -9.91 -5.11 -16.20
CA THR A 149 -9.57 -6.52 -16.43
C THR A 149 -9.33 -7.18 -15.06
N ILE A 150 -8.83 -8.41 -15.05
CA ILE A 150 -8.57 -9.17 -13.82
C ILE A 150 -7.59 -8.44 -12.88
N THR A 151 -6.56 -7.79 -13.41
CA THR A 151 -5.48 -7.18 -12.59
C THR A 151 -5.24 -5.69 -12.85
N LYS A 152 -5.93 -5.10 -13.84
CA LYS A 152 -5.76 -3.70 -14.21
C LYS A 152 -7.10 -2.97 -14.26
N ARG A 153 -7.09 -1.69 -13.93
CA ARG A 153 -8.27 -0.82 -14.03
C ARG A 153 -7.89 0.51 -14.66
N LYS A 154 -8.73 1.02 -15.55
CA LYS A 154 -8.51 2.31 -16.21
C LYS A 154 -8.90 3.43 -15.26
N LEU A 155 -7.91 4.17 -14.75
CA LEU A 155 -8.04 5.17 -13.71
C LEU A 155 -7.29 6.45 -14.09
N VAL A 156 -7.72 7.58 -13.54
CA VAL A 156 -7.00 8.85 -13.61
C VAL A 156 -5.98 8.87 -12.48
N CYS A 157 -4.70 9.05 -12.80
CA CYS A 157 -3.66 9.15 -11.78
C CYS A 157 -3.77 10.50 -11.03
N PRO A 158 -3.83 10.52 -9.70
CA PRO A 158 -3.92 11.78 -8.94
C PRO A 158 -2.61 12.58 -8.97
N ASN A 159 -1.48 11.96 -9.29
CA ASN A 159 -0.17 12.62 -9.33
C ASN A 159 0.12 13.27 -10.69
N CYS A 160 -0.08 12.54 -11.80
CA CYS A 160 0.26 13.04 -13.15
C CYS A 160 -0.96 13.31 -14.05
N GLY A 161 -2.18 13.03 -13.59
CA GLY A 161 -3.41 13.23 -14.38
C GLY A 161 -3.64 12.23 -15.53
N ALA A 162 -2.72 11.30 -15.77
CA ALA A 162 -2.84 10.35 -16.88
C ALA A 162 -4.02 9.39 -16.69
N TYR A 163 -4.84 9.21 -17.75
CA TYR A 163 -5.94 8.25 -17.77
C TYR A 163 -5.52 6.95 -18.48
N LYS A 164 -5.05 5.98 -17.70
CA LYS A 164 -4.43 4.73 -18.20
C LYS A 164 -4.89 3.52 -17.39
N TYR A 165 -4.58 2.32 -17.89
CA TYR A 165 -4.76 1.08 -17.14
C TYR A 165 -3.68 0.96 -16.07
N CYS A 166 -4.06 1.24 -14.82
CA CYS A 166 -3.20 1.09 -13.65
C CYS A 166 -3.25 -0.36 -13.14
N LYS A 167 -2.11 -0.88 -12.68
CA LYS A 167 -1.97 -2.27 -12.21
C LYS A 167 -2.27 -2.36 -10.71
N LYS A 168 -3.08 -3.34 -10.28
CA LYS A 168 -3.33 -3.60 -8.86
C LYS A 168 -2.06 -4.13 -8.19
N VAL A 169 -1.71 -3.56 -7.04
CA VAL A 169 -0.58 -3.91 -6.18
C VAL A 169 -1.07 -4.02 -4.73
N LEU A 170 -0.43 -4.85 -3.91
CA LEU A 170 -0.88 -5.13 -2.53
C LEU A 170 -0.39 -4.10 -1.51
N THR A 171 0.67 -3.37 -1.84
CA THR A 171 1.29 -2.35 -1.00
C THR A 171 1.07 -0.98 -1.62
N LYS A 172 0.99 0.04 -0.76
CA LYS A 172 0.91 1.43 -1.20
C LYS A 172 2.27 1.95 -1.70
#